data_AF-A0A9N9I5T7-F1
#
_entry.id   AF-A0A9N9I5T7-F1
#
_cell.length_a   1.000
_cell.length_b   1.000
_cell.length_c   1.000
_cell.angle_alpha   90.00
_cell.angle_beta   90.00
_cell.angle_gamma   90.00
#
_symmetry.space_group_name_H-M   'P 1'
#
loop_
_entity.id
_entity.type
_entity.pdbx_description
1 polymer ?
#
loop_
_entity_poly.entity_id
_entity_poly.type
_entity_poly.pdbx_seq_one_letter_code
_entity_poly.pdbx_strand_id
1 'polypeptide(L)' 'EHFKHWTKSNPTQTELWKEWADEYKPIQTIDLIWYNTIITKFTLSELEIIIKEAPNTKATRPSKKSNEMLKHLGLQ' A
#
# COMPACT_ATOMS: atom_id res chain seq x y z
N GLU A 1 -1.30 23.98 -24.53
CA GLU A 1 -2.47 23.14 -24.90
C GLU A 1 -2.36 21.64 -24.57
N HIS A 2 -1.21 20.96 -24.71
CA HIS A 2 -1.12 19.49 -24.49
C HIS A 2 -1.33 19.05 -23.02
N PHE A 3 -0.75 19.77 -22.05
CA PHE A 3 -0.81 19.39 -20.62
C PHE A 3 -2.16 19.64 -19.93
N LYS A 4 -2.98 20.56 -20.46
CA LYS A 4 -4.27 20.94 -19.86
C LYS A 4 -5.31 19.81 -19.91
N HIS A 5 -5.20 18.93 -20.91
CA HIS A 5 -6.11 17.81 -21.11
C HIS A 5 -5.77 16.61 -20.21
N TRP A 6 -4.48 16.36 -19.95
CA TRP A 6 -4.02 15.28 -19.07
C TRP A 6 -4.48 15.49 -17.62
N THR A 7 -4.44 16.73 -17.14
CA THR A 7 -4.77 17.07 -15.74
C THR A 7 -6.21 17.50 -15.56
N LYS A 8 -7.06 17.37 -16.59
CA LYS A 8 -8.48 17.70 -16.49
C LYS A 8 -9.17 16.70 -15.57
N SER A 9 -10.18 17.17 -14.82
CA SER A 9 -11.02 16.30 -14.00
C SER A 9 -11.53 15.14 -14.85
N ASN A 10 -11.21 13.91 -14.43
CA ASN A 10 -11.67 12.67 -15.04
C ASN A 10 -12.69 12.05 -14.09
N PRO A 11 -13.97 12.43 -14.19
CA PRO A 11 -15.01 11.88 -13.33
C PRO A 11 -15.15 10.38 -13.61
N THR A 12 -15.30 9.61 -12.54
CA THR A 12 -15.40 8.16 -12.64
C THR A 12 -16.66 7.77 -13.42
N GLN A 13 -16.51 6.94 -14.45
CA GLN A 13 -17.64 6.32 -15.15
C GLN A 13 -18.23 5.22 -14.28
N THR A 14 -19.32 5.55 -13.58
CA THR A 14 -20.02 4.65 -12.66
C THR A 14 -20.85 3.58 -13.38
N GLU A 15 -21.09 3.73 -14.69
CA GLU A 15 -21.78 2.74 -15.52
C GLU A 15 -20.96 1.45 -15.64
N LEU A 16 -19.64 1.59 -15.87
CA LEU A 16 -18.70 0.47 -15.88
C LEU A 16 -18.67 -0.28 -14.55
N TRP A 17 -18.91 0.40 -13.43
CA TRP A 17 -18.89 -0.26 -12.12
C TRP A 17 -19.95 -1.36 -12.00
N LYS A 18 -21.08 -1.24 -12.72
CA LYS A 18 -22.10 -2.30 -12.76
C LYS A 18 -21.61 -3.53 -13.50
N GLU A 19 -20.84 -3.35 -14.58
CA GLU A 19 -20.25 -4.44 -15.36
C GLU A 19 -19.19 -5.18 -14.53
N TRP A 20 -18.36 -4.43 -13.80
CA TRP A 20 -17.31 -5.00 -12.96
C TRP A 20 -17.83 -5.56 -11.63
N ALA A 21 -19.01 -5.14 -11.16
CA ALA A 21 -19.55 -5.58 -9.87
C ALA A 21 -19.66 -7.11 -9.77
N ASP A 22 -20.01 -7.76 -10.87
CA ASP A 22 -20.12 -9.21 -10.93
C ASP A 22 -18.75 -9.89 -10.94
N GLU A 23 -17.75 -9.33 -11.62
CA GLU A 23 -16.38 -9.84 -11.68
C GLU A 23 -15.67 -9.74 -10.31
N TYR A 24 -15.96 -8.70 -9.55
CA TYR A 24 -15.42 -8.52 -8.19
C TYR A 24 -16.20 -9.27 -7.10
N LYS A 25 -17.21 -10.09 -7.46
CA LYS A 25 -17.90 -10.92 -6.46
C LYS A 25 -16.89 -11.88 -5.81
N PRO A 26 -16.92 -12.05 -4.48
CA PRO A 26 -16.07 -13.02 -3.81
C PRO A 26 -16.27 -14.43 -4.39
N ILE A 27 -15.17 -15.05 -4.83
CA ILE A 27 -15.19 -16.43 -5.31
C ILE A 27 -15.42 -17.35 -4.11
N GLN A 28 -16.49 -18.14 -4.13
CA GLN A 28 -16.89 -19.00 -2.99
C GLN A 28 -15.87 -20.10 -2.67
N THR A 29 -15.06 -20.49 -3.63
CA THR A 29 -14.05 -21.55 -3.51
C THR A 29 -12.69 -21.03 -3.05
N ILE A 30 -12.57 -19.73 -2.78
CA ILE A 30 -11.29 -19.19 -2.30
C ILE A 30 -11.00 -19.74 -0.90
N ASP A 31 -9.81 -20.30 -0.75
CA ASP A 31 -9.39 -20.84 0.54
C ASP A 31 -9.19 -19.68 1.53
N LEU A 32 -9.99 -19.67 2.60
CA LEU A 32 -9.91 -18.65 3.63
C LEU A 32 -8.53 -18.63 4.31
N ILE A 33 -7.79 -19.75 4.29
CA ILE A 33 -6.42 -19.83 4.81
C ILE A 33 -5.49 -18.86 4.07
N TRP A 34 -5.69 -18.64 2.77
CA TRP A 34 -4.89 -17.67 2.01
C TRP A 34 -5.01 -16.26 2.58
N TYR A 35 -6.23 -15.85 2.94
CA TYR A 35 -6.46 -14.56 3.58
C TYR A 35 -5.92 -14.52 5.01
N ASN A 36 -6.07 -15.60 5.77
CA ASN A 36 -5.62 -15.65 7.16
C ASN A 36 -4.12 -15.36 7.30
N THR A 37 -3.30 -15.86 6.36
CA THR A 37 -1.86 -15.58 6.36
C THR A 37 -1.53 -14.10 6.10
N ILE A 38 -2.32 -13.41 5.28
CA ILE A 38 -2.11 -12.00 4.92
C ILE A 38 -2.69 -11.04 5.97
N ILE A 39 -3.77 -11.44 6.65
CA ILE A 39 -4.43 -10.65 7.70
C ILE A 39 -3.72 -10.81 9.06
N THR A 40 -2.76 -11.72 9.16
CA THR A 40 -1.98 -11.91 10.38
C THR A 40 -1.28 -10.59 10.75
N LYS A 41 -1.41 -10.18 12.02
CA LYS A 41 -0.76 -8.96 12.51
C LYS A 41 0.75 -9.13 12.45
N PHE A 42 1.44 -8.08 11.98
CA PHE A 42 2.89 -8.01 12.09
C PHE A 42 3.31 -8.02 13.56
N THR A 43 4.44 -8.67 13.81
CA THR A 43 5.14 -8.68 15.09
C THR A 43 6.06 -7.49 15.20
N LEU A 44 6.45 -7.16 16.44
CA LEU A 44 7.42 -6.11 16.70
C LEU A 44 8.80 -6.46 16.13
N SER A 45 9.19 -7.74 16.19
CA SER A 45 10.46 -8.22 15.62
C SER A 45 10.51 -8.07 14.10
N GLU A 46 9.42 -8.35 13.38
CA GLU A 46 9.35 -8.11 11.93
C GLU A 46 9.53 -6.64 11.59
N LEU A 47 8.92 -5.74 12.38
CA LEU A 47 9.11 -4.30 12.20
C LEU A 47 10.56 -3.87 12.44
N GLU A 48 11.21 -4.38 13.47
CA GLU A 48 12.62 -4.09 13.77
C GLU A 48 13.54 -4.52 12.61
N ILE A 49 13.33 -5.72 12.08
CA ILE A 49 14.08 -6.25 10.94
C ILE A 49 13.88 -5.34 9.72
N ILE A 50 12.63 -5.02 9.38
CA ILE A 50 12.30 -4.16 8.24
C ILE A 50 12.94 -2.77 8.38
N ILE A 51 12.88 -2.17 9.56
CA ILE A 51 13.47 -0.85 9.82
C ILE A 51 15.00 -0.92 9.66
N LYS A 52 15.65 -1.96 10.20
CA LYS A 52 17.09 -2.16 10.12
C LYS A 52 17.58 -2.37 8.68
N GLU A 53 16.85 -3.15 7.90
CA GLU A 53 17.18 -3.49 6.50
C GLU A 53 16.83 -2.37 5.50
N ALA A 54 15.97 -1.41 5.88
CA ALA A 54 15.54 -0.35 4.99
C ALA A 54 16.73 0.51 4.48
N PRO A 55 16.78 0.89 3.19
CA PRO A 55 17.91 1.63 2.64
C PRO A 55 17.94 3.07 3.17
N ASN A 56 19.13 3.51 3.56
CA ASN A 56 19.37 4.82 4.18
C ASN A 56 19.10 6.00 3.24
N THR A 57 19.39 5.81 1.95
CA THR A 57 19.37 6.84 0.92
C THR A 57 18.04 6.93 0.16
N LYS A 58 16.97 6.31 0.67
CA LYS A 58 15.65 6.39 0.05
C LYS A 58 15.11 7.82 0.12
N ALA A 59 14.62 8.33 -1.01
CA ALA A 59 14.02 9.65 -1.06
C ALA A 59 12.87 9.77 -0.05
N THR A 60 12.94 10.80 0.79
CA THR A 60 11.87 11.08 1.75
C THR A 60 10.65 11.63 1.04
N ARG A 61 9.46 11.14 1.38
CA ARG A 61 8.18 11.74 0.97
C ARG A 61 8.01 13.13 1.62
N PRO A 62 6.90 13.86 1.38
CA PRO A 62 6.64 15.18 1.95
C PRO A 62 6.81 15.31 3.47
N SER A 63 6.74 14.20 4.21
CA SER A 63 7.00 14.15 5.65
C SER A 63 8.47 14.41 6.04
N LYS A 64 9.42 14.37 5.09
CA LYS A 64 10.87 14.53 5.30
C LYS A 64 11.50 13.55 6.32
N LYS A 65 10.78 12.49 6.70
CA LYS A 65 11.30 11.44 7.59
C LYS A 65 12.08 10.42 6.77
N SER A 66 13.37 10.25 7.07
CA SER A 66 14.23 9.25 6.42
C SER A 66 14.25 7.93 7.18
N ASN A 67 14.65 6.85 6.49
CA ASN A 67 14.84 5.55 7.13
C ASN A 67 15.96 5.61 8.19
N GLU A 68 16.98 6.45 7.98
CA GLU A 68 18.03 6.68 8.98
C GLU A 68 17.47 7.21 10.30
N MET A 69 16.55 8.19 10.22
CA MET A 69 15.88 8.69 11.42
C MET A 69 15.12 7.57 12.14
N LEU A 70 14.47 6.67 11.40
CA LEU A 70 13.73 5.55 11.97
C LEU A 70 14.65 4.52 12.65
N LYS A 71 15.83 4.27 12.09
CA LYS A 71 16.84 3.38 12.68
C LYS A 71 17.41 3.92 13.99
N HIS A 72 17.48 5.24 14.13
CA HIS A 72 18.03 5.91 15.31
C HIS A 72 16.98 6.29 16.37
N LEU A 73 15.69 6.02 16.14
CA LEU A 73 14.63 6.34 17.11
C LEU A 73 14.66 5.49 18.38
N GLY A 74 15.49 4.44 18.43
CA GLY A 74 15.58 3.54 19.58
C GLY A 74 14.30 2.72 19.73
N LEU A 75 14.22 1.59 19.02
CA LEU A 75 13.42 0.47 19.51
C LEU A 75 14.26 -0.18 20.62
N GLN A 76 13.95 0.17 21.87
CA GLN A 76 14.51 -0.47 23.06
C GLN A 76 13.84 -1.82 23.30
#